data_AF-A0A2N1XDN1-F1
#
_entry.id   AF-A0A2N1XDN1-F1
#
_cell.length_a   1.000
_cell.length_b   1.000
_cell.length_c   1.000
_cell.angle_alpha   90.00
_cell.angle_beta   90.00
_cell.angle_gamma   90.00
#
_symmetry.space_group_name_H-M   'P 1'
#
loop_
_entity.id
_entity.type
_entity.pdbx_description
1 polymer ?
#
loop_
_entity_poly.entity_id
_entity_poly.type
_entity_poly.pdbx_seq_one_letter_code
_entity_poly.pdbx_strand_id
1 'polypeptide(L)' 'MSDDANDDVIPIDDPRVPEWVRAHGRRFRQPAAYVESLDADEYALFASDGELIDLVYLEEQ' A
#
# COMPACT_ATOMS: atom_id res chain seq x y z
N MET A 1 9.76 -21.91 -13.77
CA MET A 1 9.73 -21.39 -12.39
C MET A 1 9.98 -19.90 -12.50
N SER A 2 8.93 -19.10 -12.47
CA SER A 2 8.99 -17.65 -12.26
C SER A 2 7.66 -17.26 -11.62
N ASP A 3 7.42 -17.86 -10.46
CA ASP A 3 6.38 -17.50 -9.51
C ASP A 3 7.13 -16.73 -8.42
N ASP A 4 7.42 -15.46 -8.68
CA ASP A 4 8.10 -14.54 -7.75
C ASP A 4 7.82 -13.09 -8.20
N ALA A 5 6.57 -12.81 -8.57
CA ALA A 5 6.05 -11.47 -8.34
C ALA A 5 5.67 -11.49 -6.86
N ASN A 6 6.66 -11.26 -6.00
CA ASN A 6 6.43 -11.15 -4.57
C ASN A 6 5.57 -9.89 -4.39
N ASP A 7 4.26 -10.11 -4.38
CA ASP A 7 3.23 -9.23 -3.87
C ASP A 7 3.49 -9.12 -2.36
N ASP A 8 4.59 -8.46 -2.03
CA ASP A 8 5.14 -8.40 -0.69
C ASP A 8 4.34 -7.32 0.05
N VAL A 9 3.41 -7.78 0.88
CA VAL A 9 2.74 -6.92 1.85
C VAL A 9 3.79 -6.41 2.83
N ILE A 10 4.18 -5.14 2.67
CA ILE A 10 5.18 -4.47 3.51
C ILE A 10 4.48 -3.52 4.50
N PRO A 11 5.09 -3.24 5.67
CA PRO A 11 4.54 -2.25 6.59
C PRO A 11 4.48 -0.88 5.92
N ILE A 12 3.42 -0.11 6.18
CA ILE A 12 3.21 1.19 5.52
C ILE A 12 4.35 2.17 5.80
N ASP A 13 4.99 2.09 6.96
CA ASP A 13 6.12 2.95 7.33
C ASP A 13 7.46 2.51 6.70
N ASP A 14 7.46 1.43 5.90
CA ASP A 14 8.66 0.98 5.19
C ASP A 14 9.19 2.10 4.26
N PRO A 15 10.52 2.35 4.24
CA PRO A 15 11.11 3.40 3.42
C PRO A 15 10.87 3.22 1.92
N ARG A 16 10.52 2.01 1.44
CA ARG A 16 10.17 1.73 0.04
C ARG A 16 8.82 2.31 -0.36
N VAL A 17 7.94 2.57 0.61
CA VAL A 17 6.59 3.09 0.35
C VAL A 17 6.67 4.58 0.05
N PRO A 18 6.08 5.08 -1.04
CA PRO A 18 6.07 6.51 -1.33
C PRO A 18 5.43 7.33 -0.19
N GLU A 19 5.90 8.56 0.02
CA GLU A 19 5.35 9.42 1.07
C GLU A 19 3.86 9.73 0.84
N TRP A 20 3.43 9.86 -0.41
CA TRP A 20 2.03 10.12 -0.74
C TRP A 20 1.10 8.97 -0.34
N VAL A 21 1.55 7.72 -0.50
CA VAL A 21 0.83 6.51 -0.04
C VAL A 21 0.77 6.49 1.48
N ARG A 22 1.88 6.74 2.16
CA ARG A 22 1.95 6.85 3.64
C ARG A 22 1.03 7.93 4.18
N ALA A 23 1.02 9.09 3.53
CA ALA A 23 0.17 10.21 3.89
C ALA A 23 -1.32 9.88 3.69
N HIS A 24 -1.66 9.15 2.62
CA HIS A 24 -3.03 8.71 2.36
C HIS A 24 -3.51 7.70 3.41
N GLY A 25 -2.69 6.69 3.71
CA GLY A 25 -3.00 5.67 4.72
C GLY A 25 -3.23 6.21 6.13
N ARG A 26 -2.71 7.39 6.45
CA ARG A 26 -2.93 8.08 7.74
C ARG A 26 -4.23 8.88 7.82
N ARG A 27 -4.95 9.08 6.70
CA ARG A 27 -6.19 9.88 6.65
C ARG A 27 -7.42 9.12 7.15
N PHE A 28 -7.35 7.80 7.18
CA PHE A 28 -8.45 6.95 7.59
C PHE A 28 -8.63 6.92 9.11
N ARG A 29 -9.86 6.63 9.55
CA ARG A 29 -10.18 6.49 10.98
C ARG A 29 -9.34 5.39 11.65
N GLN A 30 -9.13 4.29 10.93
CA GLN A 30 -8.12 3.29 11.24
C GLN A 30 -6.98 3.50 10.25
N PRO A 31 -5.79 3.92 10.71
CA PRO A 31 -4.67 4.11 9.80
C PRO A 31 -4.28 2.78 9.16
N ALA A 32 -3.91 2.83 7.89
CA ALA A 32 -3.31 1.70 7.22
C ALA A 32 -2.02 1.31 7.95
N ALA A 33 -1.79 0.00 8.08
CA ALA A 33 -0.64 -0.59 8.73
C ALA A 33 0.27 -1.31 7.72
N TYR A 34 -0.32 -1.81 6.63
CA TYR A 34 0.40 -2.50 5.57
C TYR A 34 0.02 -1.95 4.21
N VAL A 35 0.89 -2.21 3.24
CA VAL A 35 0.71 -1.86 1.85
C VAL A 35 1.26 -2.95 0.96
N GLU A 36 0.57 -3.18 -0.14
CA GLU A 36 0.95 -4.10 -1.21
C GLU A 36 1.08 -3.31 -2.50
N SER A 37 2.15 -3.56 -3.25
CA SER A 37 2.41 -2.89 -4.53
C SER A 37 1.89 -3.79 -5.64
N LEU A 38 0.75 -3.44 -6.23
CA LEU A 38 0.07 -4.26 -7.23
C LEU A 38 0.70 -4.07 -8.62
N ASP A 39 0.88 -2.81 -9.02
CA ASP A 39 1.33 -2.43 -10.35
C ASP A 39 2.14 -1.12 -10.30
N ALA A 40 2.62 -0.64 -11.45
CA ALA A 40 3.33 0.64 -11.54
C ALA A 40 2.42 1.77 -11.02
N ASP A 41 2.80 2.31 -9.85
CA ASP A 41 2.10 3.37 -9.14
C ASP A 41 0.71 3.02 -8.56
N GLU A 42 0.40 1.73 -8.41
CA GLU A 42 -0.81 1.24 -7.75
C GLU A 42 -0.48 0.48 -6.44
N TYR A 43 -1.17 0.85 -5.36
CA TYR A 43 -0.94 0.32 -4.02
C TYR A 43 -2.25 -0.02 -3.31
N ALA A 44 -2.35 -1.22 -2.73
CA ALA A 44 -3.44 -1.60 -1.84
C ALA A 44 -3.05 -1.33 -0.38
N LEU A 45 -3.93 -0.67 0.37
CA LEU A 45 -3.72 -0.31 1.77
C LEU A 45 -4.51 -1.23 2.69
N PHE A 46 -3.86 -1.79 3.70
CA PHE A 46 -4.51 -2.71 4.65
C PHE A 46 -4.42 -2.20 6.09
N ALA A 47 -5.46 -2.48 6.85
CA ALA A 47 -5.52 -2.24 8.29
C ALA A 47 -4.63 -3.22 9.06
N SER A 48 -4.42 -2.94 10.36
CA SER A 48 -3.66 -3.83 11.24
C SER A 48 -4.26 -5.23 11.40
N ASP A 49 -5.57 -5.36 11.17
CA ASP A 49 -6.31 -6.63 11.20
C ASP A 49 -6.32 -7.37 9.86
N GLY A 50 -5.75 -6.77 8.80
CA GLY A 50 -5.69 -7.35 7.46
C GLY A 50 -6.85 -6.98 6.55
N GLU A 51 -7.82 -6.19 7.01
CA GLU A 51 -8.88 -5.65 6.14
C GLU A 51 -8.30 -4.65 5.11
N LEU A 52 -8.72 -4.78 3.85
CA LEU A 52 -8.42 -3.83 2.80
C LEU A 52 -9.16 -2.51 3.10
N ILE A 53 -8.40 -1.43 3.27
CA ILE A 53 -8.92 -0.09 3.53
C ILE A 53 -9.26 0.62 2.22
N ASP A 54 -8.31 0.65 1.29
CA ASP A 54 -8.43 1.42 0.04
C ASP A 54 -7.39 0.96 -0.99
N LEU A 55 -7.66 1.27 -2.26
CA LEU A 55 -6.73 1.12 -3.38
C LEU A 55 -6.35 2.51 -3.87
N VAL A 56 -5.05 2.80 -3.89
CA VAL A 56 -4.54 4.11 -4.29
C VAL A 56 -3.68 3.99 -5.53
N TYR A 57 -3.86 4.93 -6.45
CA TYR A 57 -3.15 4.98 -7.72
C TYR A 57 -2.66 6.41 -7.96
N LEU A 58 -1.46 6.55 -8.52
CA LEU A 58 -0.97 7.86 -8.96
C LEU A 58 -1.49 8.13 -10.38
N GLU A 59 -2.49 8.99 -10.52
CA GLU A 59 -2.85 9.50 -11.86
C GLU A 59 -1.73 10.44 -12.34
N GLU A 60 -1.05 10.06 -13.43
CA GLU A 60 -0.21 10.97 -14.21
C GLU A 60 -1.10 12.10 -14.76
N GLN A 61 -1.09 13.25 -14.10
CA GLN A 61 -1.80 14.47 -14.49
C GLN A 61 -1.14 15.18 -15.69
#